data_AF-A0A0D3JPP9-F1
#
_entry.id   AF-A0A0D3JPP9-F1
#
_cell.length_a   1.000
_cell.length_b   1.000
_cell.length_c   1.000
_cell.angle_alpha   90.00
_cell.angle_beta   90.00
_cell.angle_gamma   90.00
#
_symmetry.space_group_name_H-M   'P 1'
#
loop_
_entity.id
_entity.type
_entity.pdbx_description
1 polymer ?
#
loop_
_entity_poly.entity_id
_entity_poly.type
_entity_poly.pdbx_seq_one_letter_code
_entity_poly.pdbx_strand_id
1 'polypeptide(L)'
;MAFRPESLGCGAACVQLAGSGPGKALELTAVLDPLSKEAQRAVPILMALHESLGLSVTLHLNPSLQIDKFPLESFYRYVVSLEPSFDNAGRSLSPQLDRALFSSLRTPQVLTLHVDAPEAWLLECTEAAYDMDNLRLAELGDRRTVSAVYELASLLITGSCEDVGSRHPPNGLQLLLGTTAQPHATDTLVMSNLGYFQLKAAPGVWDLSLAPGPSSEVFTLRTAPALLAAGHSTRAFRGGMQRIDPATLNDAAAVRVTMADFTGANILLLAQKRPGLESWWSGGEKGDASETVHVFSLAHLYERFLKIMLQSVLQRTKRHVKFWFLKNFLSPAFIGSLPAMAAALGIERGRGHALGFEYGLVQYQWPSWLHKQTDKQRIIWGYKILFLDVMFPLSVVNADVGELWDMKLPGRAAVAMTPFCQADANPDTTGFRFFAQGYWRDHLQGRPYHISALFVVDLHKFRRRAYGDQYRVFYDSLSKDPNSLSNLDQDLPNYAQHVVPIHSLPEEWLWCETWCGNTSKPRAKTIDLCNNPLTKEPKLSQATRVIGERWSALDAVAKGIEEAESPAQPSRDEL
;
A
#
# COMPACT_ATOMS: atom_id res chain seq x y z
N MET A 1 -19.24 -34.90 0.94
CA MET A 1 -20.66 -34.60 1.21
C MET A 1 -20.79 -33.10 1.28
N ALA A 2 -21.46 -32.45 0.32
CA ALA A 2 -21.73 -31.02 0.42
C ALA A 2 -22.78 -30.80 1.51
N PHE A 3 -22.38 -30.24 2.64
CA PHE A 3 -23.31 -29.76 3.68
C PHE A 3 -24.26 -28.75 3.02
N ARG A 4 -25.55 -29.06 2.95
CA ARG A 4 -26.57 -28.10 2.50
C ARG A 4 -27.14 -27.40 3.74
N PRO A 5 -26.95 -26.07 3.91
CA PRO A 5 -27.44 -25.35 5.08
C PRO A 5 -28.93 -25.54 5.35
N GLU A 6 -29.73 -25.67 4.29
CA GLU A 6 -31.19 -25.92 4.32
C GLU A 6 -31.61 -27.23 5.03
N SER A 7 -30.66 -28.15 5.26
CA SER A 7 -30.92 -29.43 5.94
C SER A 7 -30.65 -29.41 7.44
N LEU A 8 -30.20 -28.27 7.99
CA LEU A 8 -29.93 -28.10 9.41
C LEU A 8 -31.22 -27.74 10.14
N GLY A 9 -31.70 -28.64 11.01
CA GLY A 9 -32.78 -28.30 11.94
C GLY A 9 -32.36 -27.18 12.90
N CYS A 10 -33.25 -26.22 13.16
CA CYS A 10 -32.96 -25.14 14.10
C CYS A 10 -32.98 -25.69 15.54
N GLY A 11 -31.79 -25.92 16.10
CA GLY A 11 -31.58 -26.37 17.48
C GLY A 11 -31.14 -25.25 18.42
N ALA A 12 -30.51 -25.59 19.56
CA ALA A 12 -30.11 -24.62 20.59
C ALA A 12 -29.08 -23.56 20.15
N ALA A 13 -28.32 -23.82 19.08
CA ALA A 13 -27.34 -22.90 18.51
C ALA A 13 -27.85 -22.22 17.21
N CYS A 14 -29.16 -22.04 17.09
CA CYS A 14 -29.81 -21.46 15.93
C CYS A 14 -30.76 -20.32 16.34
N VAL A 15 -30.79 -19.26 15.53
CA VAL A 15 -31.70 -18.12 15.65
C VAL A 15 -32.48 -18.00 14.35
N GLN A 16 -33.80 -17.91 14.45
CA GLN A 16 -34.68 -17.69 13.29
C GLN A 16 -35.43 -16.37 13.44
N LEU A 17 -35.32 -15.53 12.41
CA LEU A 17 -36.08 -14.30 12.24
C LEU A 17 -37.08 -14.55 11.12
N ALA A 18 -38.36 -14.57 11.48
CA ALA A 18 -39.43 -14.83 10.51
C ALA A 18 -39.61 -13.64 9.57
N GLY A 19 -39.55 -13.89 8.26
CA GLY A 19 -39.78 -12.86 7.26
C GLY A 19 -41.21 -12.32 7.28
N SER A 20 -41.38 -11.13 6.68
CA SER A 20 -42.66 -10.43 6.60
C SER A 20 -42.90 -9.90 5.18
N GLY A 21 -44.16 -9.61 4.85
CA GLY A 21 -44.54 -9.05 3.55
C GLY A 21 -44.08 -9.90 2.35
N PRO A 22 -43.84 -9.25 1.19
CA PRO A 22 -43.32 -9.91 -0.01
C PRO A 22 -41.93 -10.55 0.18
N GLY A 23 -41.13 -10.00 1.10
CA GLY A 23 -39.78 -10.49 1.42
C GLY A 23 -39.72 -11.90 1.98
N LYS A 24 -40.82 -12.37 2.58
CA LYS A 24 -40.92 -13.74 3.13
C LYS A 24 -40.64 -14.83 2.10
N ALA A 25 -40.83 -14.54 0.80
CA ALA A 25 -40.51 -15.47 -0.28
C ALA A 25 -39.01 -15.74 -0.44
N LEU A 26 -38.16 -14.91 0.17
CA LEU A 26 -36.71 -15.06 0.20
C LEU A 26 -36.26 -15.53 1.59
N GLU A 27 -35.51 -16.63 1.61
CA GLU A 27 -34.92 -17.20 2.81
C GLU A 27 -33.40 -17.13 2.73
N LEU A 28 -32.77 -16.63 3.79
CA LEU A 28 -31.32 -16.56 3.93
C LEU A 28 -30.90 -17.42 5.12
N THR A 29 -30.11 -18.46 4.86
CA THR A 29 -29.48 -19.26 5.92
C THR A 29 -27.99 -18.95 6.01
N ALA A 30 -27.53 -18.52 7.19
CA ALA A 30 -26.14 -18.22 7.49
C ALA A 30 -25.59 -19.18 8.55
N VAL A 31 -24.35 -19.63 8.38
CA VAL A 31 -23.62 -20.43 9.37
C VAL A 31 -22.36 -19.66 9.72
N LEU A 32 -22.29 -19.13 10.94
CA LEU A 32 -21.24 -18.21 11.35
C LEU A 32 -20.59 -18.66 12.66
N ASP A 33 -19.27 -18.53 12.75
CA ASP A 33 -18.57 -18.57 14.03
C ASP A 33 -18.74 -17.20 14.72
N PRO A 34 -19.45 -17.10 15.87
CA PRO A 34 -19.66 -15.83 16.55
C PRO A 34 -18.35 -15.14 17.01
N LEU A 35 -17.24 -15.88 17.07
CA LEU A 35 -15.92 -15.37 17.45
C LEU A 35 -15.06 -14.99 16.23
N SER A 36 -15.64 -14.93 15.04
CA SER A 36 -14.94 -14.56 13.80
C SER A 36 -15.16 -13.09 13.39
N LYS A 37 -14.22 -12.53 12.63
CA LYS A 37 -14.35 -11.19 12.04
C LYS A 37 -15.44 -11.15 10.96
N GLU A 38 -15.60 -12.25 10.24
CA GLU A 38 -16.61 -12.44 9.22
C GLU A 38 -18.01 -12.33 9.81
N ALA A 39 -18.24 -12.86 11.02
CA ALA A 39 -19.50 -12.70 11.73
C ALA A 39 -19.77 -11.23 12.13
N GLN A 40 -18.75 -10.49 12.58
CA GLN A 40 -18.88 -9.05 12.88
C GLN A 40 -19.37 -8.24 11.67
N ARG A 41 -18.96 -8.65 10.46
CA ARG A 41 -19.37 -8.05 9.19
C ARG A 41 -20.74 -8.53 8.68
N ALA A 42 -20.98 -9.83 8.73
CA ALA A 42 -22.17 -10.43 8.15
C ALA A 42 -23.44 -10.05 8.93
N VAL A 43 -23.40 -10.07 10.27
CA VAL A 43 -24.60 -9.90 11.11
C VAL A 43 -25.34 -8.57 10.83
N PRO A 44 -24.70 -7.39 10.80
CA PRO A 44 -25.39 -6.14 10.45
C PRO A 44 -26.06 -6.16 9.07
N ILE A 45 -25.44 -6.82 8.08
CA ILE A 45 -25.98 -6.93 6.72
C ILE A 45 -27.25 -7.81 6.73
N LEU A 46 -27.19 -8.96 7.43
CA LEU A 46 -28.34 -9.86 7.58
C LEU A 46 -29.52 -9.15 8.25
N MET A 47 -29.25 -8.36 9.29
CA MET A 47 -30.27 -7.56 9.96
C MET A 47 -30.87 -6.50 9.04
N ALA A 48 -30.05 -5.74 8.32
CA ALA A 48 -30.54 -4.72 7.39
C ALA A 48 -31.42 -5.33 6.28
N LEU A 49 -31.03 -6.48 5.73
CA LEU A 49 -31.84 -7.21 4.75
C LEU A 49 -33.17 -7.69 5.36
N HIS A 50 -33.14 -8.25 6.56
CA HIS A 50 -34.35 -8.69 7.26
C HIS A 50 -35.32 -7.51 7.50
N GLU A 51 -34.81 -6.40 8.03
CA GLU A 51 -35.61 -5.24 8.43
C GLU A 51 -36.18 -4.48 7.22
N SER A 52 -35.36 -4.17 6.22
CA SER A 52 -35.78 -3.32 5.09
C SER A 52 -36.51 -4.09 3.98
N LEU A 53 -36.20 -5.37 3.80
CA LEU A 53 -36.78 -6.18 2.72
C LEU A 53 -37.74 -7.26 3.22
N GLY A 54 -37.79 -7.54 4.53
CA GLY A 54 -38.70 -8.53 5.13
C GLY A 54 -38.28 -10.00 4.93
N LEU A 55 -36.99 -10.28 4.71
CA LEU A 55 -36.50 -11.65 4.45
C LEU A 55 -36.63 -12.55 5.67
N SER A 56 -36.83 -13.86 5.46
CA SER A 56 -36.62 -14.84 6.53
C SER A 56 -35.13 -15.10 6.70
N VAL A 57 -34.61 -14.98 7.92
CA VAL A 57 -33.19 -15.21 8.21
C VAL A 57 -33.04 -16.33 9.24
N THR A 58 -32.29 -17.37 8.87
CA THR A 58 -31.89 -18.46 9.77
C THR A 58 -30.39 -18.36 10.01
N LEU A 59 -29.97 -18.14 11.25
CA LEU A 59 -28.57 -18.06 11.66
C LEU A 59 -28.19 -19.25 12.53
N HIS A 60 -27.23 -20.05 12.08
CA HIS A 60 -26.60 -21.10 12.87
C HIS A 60 -25.26 -20.61 13.41
N LEU A 61 -25.04 -20.76 14.71
CA LEU A 61 -23.79 -20.43 15.38
C LEU A 61 -22.91 -21.68 15.44
N ASN A 62 -21.72 -21.61 14.83
CA ASN A 62 -20.78 -22.72 14.75
C ASN A 62 -19.38 -22.28 15.19
N PRO A 63 -19.15 -22.06 16.49
CA PRO A 63 -17.85 -21.64 16.99
C PRO A 63 -16.80 -22.76 16.92
N SER A 64 -15.55 -22.39 16.68
CA SER A 64 -14.42 -23.29 16.95
C SER A 64 -14.31 -23.57 18.44
N LEU A 65 -14.15 -24.84 18.81
CA LEU A 65 -13.88 -25.25 20.20
C LEU A 65 -12.39 -25.13 20.57
N GLN A 66 -11.52 -25.03 19.57
CA GLN A 66 -10.08 -24.85 19.78
C GLN A 66 -9.77 -23.35 19.69
N ILE A 67 -9.51 -22.73 20.85
CA ILE A 67 -9.21 -21.31 20.99
C ILE A 67 -7.86 -21.18 21.70
N ASP A 68 -6.78 -21.08 20.92
CA ASP A 68 -5.42 -20.95 21.45
C ASP A 68 -5.05 -19.49 21.79
N LYS A 69 -5.72 -18.54 21.13
CA LYS A 69 -5.53 -17.09 21.28
C LYS A 69 -6.88 -16.40 21.35
N PHE A 70 -6.89 -15.19 21.93
CA PHE A 70 -8.11 -14.40 21.97
C PHE A 70 -8.58 -14.10 20.53
N PRO A 71 -9.81 -14.49 20.15
CA PRO A 71 -10.19 -14.54 18.73
C PRO A 71 -10.56 -13.17 18.14
N LEU A 72 -11.02 -12.23 18.97
CA LEU A 72 -11.48 -10.90 18.52
C LEU A 72 -10.72 -9.79 19.25
N GLU A 73 -9.71 -9.21 18.59
CA GLU A 73 -8.88 -8.14 19.16
C GLU A 73 -9.36 -6.72 18.79
N SER A 74 -10.50 -6.61 18.09
CA SER A 74 -11.00 -5.35 17.53
C SER A 74 -12.49 -5.12 17.79
N PHE A 75 -12.85 -3.85 17.96
CA PHE A 75 -14.24 -3.39 17.91
C PHE A 75 -14.64 -3.15 16.45
N TYR A 76 -15.87 -3.53 16.07
CA TYR A 76 -16.34 -3.41 14.70
C TYR A 76 -17.75 -2.81 14.61
N ARG A 77 -17.95 -1.97 13.59
CA ARG A 77 -19.24 -1.38 13.21
C ARG A 77 -19.33 -1.36 11.69
N TYR A 78 -20.41 -1.91 11.15
CA TYR A 78 -20.72 -1.84 9.74
C TYR A 78 -21.69 -0.69 9.48
N VAL A 79 -21.45 0.11 8.45
CA VAL A 79 -22.35 1.18 8.03
C VAL A 79 -23.19 0.66 6.87
N VAL A 80 -24.47 0.43 7.11
CA VAL A 80 -25.44 0.03 6.09
C VAL A 80 -26.78 0.67 6.41
N SER A 81 -27.37 1.31 5.41
CA SER A 81 -28.77 1.72 5.41
C SER A 81 -29.37 1.37 4.06
N LEU A 82 -30.39 0.53 4.06
CA LEU A 82 -31.12 0.16 2.83
C LEU A 82 -32.34 1.05 2.59
N GLU A 83 -32.69 1.88 3.58
CA GLU A 83 -33.74 2.87 3.49
C GLU A 83 -33.17 4.28 3.52
N PRO A 84 -33.62 5.18 2.63
CA PRO A 84 -33.20 6.56 2.65
C PRO A 84 -33.85 7.30 3.82
N SER A 85 -33.08 8.14 4.50
CA SER A 85 -33.55 9.00 5.58
C SER A 85 -33.59 10.46 5.12
N PHE A 86 -34.64 11.19 5.48
CA PHE A 86 -34.84 12.58 5.09
C PHE A 86 -35.20 13.44 6.29
N ASP A 87 -34.78 14.72 6.25
CA ASP A 87 -35.21 15.72 7.22
C ASP A 87 -36.64 16.20 6.93
N ASN A 88 -37.18 17.04 7.82
CA ASN A 88 -38.53 17.61 7.66
C ASN A 88 -38.66 18.50 6.40
N ALA A 89 -37.56 18.90 5.78
CA ALA A 89 -37.52 19.67 4.53
C ALA A 89 -37.34 18.76 3.29
N GLY A 90 -37.32 17.43 3.46
CA GLY A 90 -37.14 16.46 2.39
C GLY A 90 -35.69 16.31 1.90
N ARG A 91 -34.71 16.88 2.60
CA ARG A 91 -33.29 16.72 2.27
C ARG A 91 -32.76 15.42 2.86
N SER A 92 -31.90 14.73 2.13
CA SER A 92 -31.30 13.48 2.61
C SER A 92 -30.45 13.73 3.86
N LEU A 93 -30.65 12.89 4.88
CA LEU A 93 -29.86 12.83 6.11
C LEU A 93 -28.66 11.87 5.98
N SER A 94 -28.50 11.20 4.84
CA SER A 94 -27.53 10.11 4.64
C SER A 94 -26.06 10.50 4.88
N PRO A 95 -25.57 11.75 4.73
CA PRO A 95 -24.19 12.04 5.18
C PRO A 95 -24.06 12.13 6.72
N GLN A 96 -25.15 12.40 7.44
CA GLN A 96 -25.14 12.71 8.87
C GLN A 96 -25.47 11.51 9.74
N LEU A 97 -26.35 10.63 9.23
CA LEU A 97 -26.77 9.40 9.91
C LEU A 97 -25.90 8.19 9.53
N ASP A 98 -25.38 8.12 8.31
CA ASP A 98 -24.61 6.96 7.84
C ASP A 98 -23.14 7.06 8.32
N ARG A 99 -22.93 6.82 9.62
CA ARG A 99 -21.63 6.87 10.27
C ARG A 99 -21.40 5.70 11.23
N ALA A 100 -20.14 5.26 11.34
CA ALA A 100 -19.74 4.29 12.35
C ALA A 100 -19.55 4.99 13.70
N LEU A 101 -20.51 4.85 14.62
CA LEU A 101 -20.41 5.39 15.98
C LEU A 101 -20.05 4.30 17.00
N PHE A 102 -18.91 4.48 17.67
CA PHE A 102 -18.49 3.68 18.82
C PHE A 102 -18.81 4.43 20.11
N SER A 103 -19.96 4.14 20.72
CA SER A 103 -20.40 4.77 21.96
C SER A 103 -19.78 4.12 23.19
N SER A 104 -19.46 4.94 24.20
CA SER A 104 -18.98 4.48 25.52
C SER A 104 -17.76 3.57 25.49
N LEU A 105 -16.87 3.74 24.51
CA LEU A 105 -15.65 2.97 24.41
C LEU A 105 -14.68 3.38 25.54
N ARG A 106 -14.47 2.47 26.49
CA ARG A 106 -13.56 2.67 27.63
C ARG A 106 -12.48 1.60 27.60
N THR A 107 -11.29 1.98 27.17
CA THR A 107 -10.13 1.09 27.16
C THR A 107 -8.87 1.88 27.52
N PRO A 108 -7.96 1.31 28.33
CA PRO A 108 -6.64 1.88 28.55
C PRO A 108 -5.67 1.61 27.39
N GLN A 109 -6.06 0.74 26.44
CA GLN A 109 -5.22 0.36 25.32
C GLN A 109 -5.19 1.45 24.25
N VAL A 110 -4.07 1.51 23.52
CA VAL A 110 -3.96 2.32 22.30
C VAL A 110 -4.81 1.66 21.21
N LEU A 111 -5.59 2.46 20.50
CA LEU A 111 -6.45 2.00 19.42
C LEU A 111 -5.93 2.50 18.07
N THR A 112 -6.15 1.69 17.04
CA THR A 112 -5.91 2.04 15.65
C THR A 112 -7.22 1.95 14.89
N LEU A 113 -7.58 3.00 14.16
CA LEU A 113 -8.74 3.02 13.29
C LEU A 113 -8.38 2.38 11.95
N HIS A 114 -9.23 1.45 11.51
CA HIS A 114 -9.12 0.80 10.21
C HIS A 114 -10.49 0.77 9.54
N VAL A 115 -10.54 1.17 8.26
CA VAL A 115 -11.75 1.11 7.45
C VAL A 115 -11.71 -0.15 6.59
N ASP A 116 -12.58 -1.12 6.91
CA ASP A 116 -12.79 -2.33 6.11
C ASP A 116 -13.70 -2.00 4.90
N ALA A 117 -13.08 -1.61 3.79
CA ALA A 117 -13.75 -1.18 2.58
C ALA A 117 -13.72 -2.26 1.48
N PRO A 118 -14.64 -2.22 0.49
CA PRO A 118 -14.55 -3.03 -0.71
C PRO A 118 -13.21 -2.88 -1.42
N GLU A 119 -12.72 -3.95 -2.06
CA GLU A 119 -11.38 -3.97 -2.65
C GLU A 119 -11.20 -2.95 -3.78
N ALA A 120 -12.27 -2.66 -4.51
CA ALA A 120 -12.29 -1.69 -5.58
C ALA A 120 -12.22 -0.23 -5.10
N TRP A 121 -12.30 0.00 -3.79
CA TRP A 121 -12.34 1.34 -3.20
C TRP A 121 -10.95 1.76 -2.74
N LEU A 122 -10.57 2.95 -3.16
CA LEU A 122 -9.37 3.61 -2.68
C LEU A 122 -9.77 4.77 -1.78
N LEU A 123 -9.61 4.56 -0.47
CA LEU A 123 -10.00 5.53 0.54
C LEU A 123 -8.82 6.41 0.98
N GLU A 124 -9.16 7.62 1.38
CA GLU A 124 -8.23 8.60 1.93
C GLU A 124 -8.81 9.21 3.19
N CYS A 125 -7.98 9.42 4.22
CA CYS A 125 -8.39 10.22 5.37
C CYS A 125 -8.25 11.70 4.98
N THR A 126 -9.34 12.46 5.04
CA THR A 126 -9.36 13.88 4.67
C THR A 126 -9.37 14.79 5.89
N GLU A 127 -10.03 14.36 6.96
CA GLU A 127 -10.08 15.10 8.21
C GLU A 127 -9.83 14.17 9.40
N ALA A 128 -8.85 14.52 10.23
CA ALA A 128 -8.61 13.86 11.52
C ALA A 128 -7.87 14.83 12.44
N ALA A 129 -8.46 15.10 13.62
CA ALA A 129 -7.83 15.98 14.62
C ALA A 129 -6.75 15.28 15.45
N TYR A 130 -6.75 13.94 15.44
CA TYR A 130 -5.82 13.11 16.19
C TYR A 130 -5.18 12.08 15.25
N ASP A 131 -4.06 11.54 15.68
CA ASP A 131 -3.46 10.39 15.04
C ASP A 131 -4.40 9.18 15.20
N MET A 132 -5.00 8.76 14.08
CA MET A 132 -5.95 7.64 14.02
C MET A 132 -5.29 6.29 14.28
N ASP A 133 -3.97 6.25 14.36
CA ASP A 133 -3.22 5.04 14.59
C ASP A 133 -2.73 4.85 16.02
N ASN A 134 -2.67 5.94 16.78
CA ASN A 134 -2.26 5.96 18.18
C ASN A 134 -3.32 6.58 19.07
N LEU A 135 -4.56 6.17 18.88
CA LEU A 135 -5.67 6.77 19.59
C LEU A 135 -5.69 6.33 21.05
N ARG A 136 -5.40 7.26 21.94
CA ARG A 136 -5.47 7.07 23.40
C ARG A 136 -6.66 7.81 23.97
N LEU A 137 -7.77 7.09 24.17
CA LEU A 137 -9.02 7.69 24.62
C LEU A 137 -8.91 8.38 26.00
N ALA A 138 -7.99 7.91 26.85
CA ALA A 138 -7.73 8.51 28.16
C ALA A 138 -7.03 9.88 28.07
N GLU A 139 -6.34 10.17 26.97
CA GLU A 139 -5.54 11.39 26.77
C GLU A 139 -6.30 12.50 26.02
N LEU A 140 -7.60 12.29 25.73
CA LEU A 140 -8.43 13.27 25.01
C LEU A 140 -8.80 14.50 25.85
N GLY A 141 -8.52 14.49 27.16
CA GLY A 141 -8.82 15.60 28.07
C GLY A 141 -10.31 15.92 28.14
N ASP A 142 -10.67 17.19 27.91
CA ASP A 142 -12.06 17.67 27.95
C ASP A 142 -12.90 17.21 26.74
N ARG A 143 -12.24 16.78 25.65
CA ARG A 143 -12.92 16.29 24.45
C ARG A 143 -13.35 14.84 24.69
N ARG A 144 -14.65 14.62 24.82
CA ARG A 144 -15.24 13.28 25.02
C ARG A 144 -15.48 12.51 23.73
N THR A 145 -15.18 13.11 22.58
CA THR A 145 -15.48 12.57 21.25
C THR A 145 -14.29 12.77 20.31
N VAL A 146 -14.11 11.79 19.43
CA VAL A 146 -13.12 11.80 18.36
C VAL A 146 -13.86 11.50 17.06
N SER A 147 -13.52 12.25 16.02
CA SER A 147 -14.09 12.07 14.68
C SER A 147 -12.97 12.07 13.65
N ALA A 148 -13.16 11.26 12.62
CA ALA A 148 -12.36 11.27 11.40
C ALA A 148 -13.28 11.10 10.20
N VAL A 149 -12.93 11.74 9.09
CA VAL A 149 -13.66 11.66 7.82
C VAL A 149 -12.75 10.98 6.80
N TYR A 150 -13.34 10.02 6.08
CA TYR A 150 -12.71 9.32 4.98
C TYR A 150 -13.49 9.60 3.70
N GLU A 151 -12.76 9.80 2.61
CA GLU A 151 -13.31 10.01 1.28
C GLU A 151 -12.94 8.84 0.36
N LEU A 152 -13.90 8.43 -0.48
CA LEU A 152 -13.64 7.55 -1.60
C LEU A 152 -12.99 8.35 -2.74
N ALA A 153 -11.66 8.41 -2.72
CA ALA A 153 -10.89 9.22 -3.66
C ALA A 153 -10.91 8.64 -5.09
N SER A 154 -10.92 7.32 -5.23
CA SER A 154 -11.07 6.68 -6.55
C SER A 154 -11.59 5.25 -6.46
N LEU A 155 -12.13 4.79 -7.58
CA LEU A 155 -12.46 3.39 -7.83
C LEU A 155 -11.37 2.74 -8.68
N LEU A 156 -11.19 1.43 -8.53
CA LEU A 156 -10.18 0.69 -9.27
C LEU A 156 -10.75 0.08 -10.55
N ILE A 157 -10.08 0.35 -11.66
CA ILE A 157 -10.12 -0.50 -12.85
C ILE A 157 -9.03 -1.55 -12.66
N THR A 158 -9.42 -2.79 -12.45
CA THR A 158 -8.52 -3.94 -12.34
C THR A 158 -8.69 -4.83 -13.55
N GLY A 159 -7.78 -5.78 -13.75
CA GLY A 159 -7.94 -6.72 -14.85
C GLY A 159 -6.84 -7.74 -14.95
N SER A 160 -7.00 -8.60 -15.96
CA SER A 160 -5.98 -9.55 -16.41
C SER A 160 -5.63 -9.25 -17.85
N CYS A 161 -4.34 -9.18 -18.16
CA CYS A 161 -3.84 -9.07 -19.53
C CYS A 161 -3.24 -10.41 -19.98
N GLU A 162 -3.64 -10.87 -21.16
CA GLU A 162 -3.16 -12.12 -21.77
C GLU A 162 -2.52 -11.83 -23.13
N ASP A 163 -1.33 -12.39 -23.38
CA ASP A 163 -0.76 -12.43 -24.73
C ASP A 163 -1.45 -13.55 -25.53
N VAL A 164 -2.12 -13.19 -26.61
CA VAL A 164 -2.88 -14.13 -27.46
C VAL A 164 -1.99 -15.24 -28.01
N GLY A 165 -0.74 -14.92 -28.36
CA GLY A 165 0.19 -15.88 -28.95
C GLY A 165 0.70 -16.90 -27.94
N SER A 166 1.28 -16.41 -26.84
CA SER A 166 1.88 -17.27 -25.82
C SER A 166 0.90 -17.82 -24.78
N ARG A 167 -0.29 -17.23 -24.67
CA ARG A 167 -1.28 -17.44 -23.58
C ARG A 167 -0.72 -17.18 -22.18
N HIS A 168 0.39 -16.47 -22.11
CA HIS A 168 0.98 -16.03 -20.86
C HIS A 168 0.78 -14.53 -20.68
N PRO A 169 0.74 -14.04 -19.44
CA PRO A 169 0.74 -12.61 -19.17
C PRO A 169 1.93 -11.90 -19.82
N PRO A 170 1.72 -10.79 -20.56
CA PRO A 170 2.79 -9.98 -21.09
C PRO A 170 3.38 -9.11 -19.96
N ASN A 171 4.23 -9.72 -19.14
CA ASN A 171 4.84 -9.06 -17.98
C ASN A 171 5.61 -7.80 -18.40
N GLY A 172 5.42 -6.71 -17.66
CA GLY A 172 6.08 -5.43 -17.90
C GLY A 172 5.45 -4.60 -19.02
N LEU A 173 4.36 -5.09 -19.62
CA LEU A 173 3.58 -4.30 -20.57
C LEU A 173 3.03 -3.07 -19.86
N GLN A 174 3.37 -1.90 -20.40
CA GLN A 174 2.99 -0.61 -19.85
C GLN A 174 1.63 -0.17 -20.39
N LEU A 175 0.75 0.23 -19.48
CA LEU A 175 -0.61 0.65 -19.80
C LEU A 175 -0.83 2.11 -19.38
N LEU A 176 -1.59 2.85 -20.20
CA LEU A 176 -2.06 4.20 -19.90
C LEU A 176 -3.58 4.21 -19.85
N LEU A 177 -4.13 4.90 -18.86
CA LEU A 177 -5.53 5.24 -18.78
C LEU A 177 -5.69 6.74 -18.97
N GLY A 178 -6.64 7.13 -19.81
CA GLY A 178 -6.97 8.53 -20.01
C GLY A 178 -8.37 8.72 -20.54
N THR A 179 -8.66 9.95 -20.93
CA THR A 179 -9.88 10.32 -21.66
C THR A 179 -9.49 10.83 -23.03
N THR A 180 -10.47 11.04 -23.91
CA THR A 180 -10.22 11.65 -25.22
C THR A 180 -9.63 13.06 -25.11
N ALA A 181 -9.94 13.81 -24.05
CA ALA A 181 -9.38 15.14 -23.79
C ALA A 181 -7.99 15.09 -23.16
N GLN A 182 -7.75 14.14 -22.25
CA GLN A 182 -6.47 13.94 -21.58
C GLN A 182 -6.05 12.46 -21.72
N PRO A 183 -5.27 12.11 -22.78
CA PRO A 183 -4.93 10.72 -23.10
C PRO A 183 -4.12 9.98 -22.03
N HIS A 184 -3.48 10.71 -21.11
CA HIS A 184 -2.74 10.15 -19.98
C HIS A 184 -3.18 10.82 -18.67
N ALA A 185 -3.93 10.09 -17.86
CA ALA A 185 -4.31 10.44 -16.50
C ALA A 185 -3.55 9.60 -15.46
N THR A 186 -3.42 8.29 -15.71
CA THR A 186 -2.66 7.37 -14.84
C THR A 186 -2.06 6.23 -15.67
N ASP A 187 -1.06 5.57 -15.11
CA ASP A 187 -0.28 4.53 -15.77
C ASP A 187 0.05 3.38 -14.81
N THR A 188 0.29 2.20 -15.38
CA THR A 188 0.70 1.02 -14.61
C THR A 188 1.44 0.00 -15.49
N LEU A 189 1.87 -1.10 -14.86
CA LEU A 189 2.47 -2.25 -15.52
C LEU A 189 1.60 -3.49 -15.32
N VAL A 190 1.58 -4.36 -16.33
CA VAL A 190 1.03 -5.71 -16.21
C VAL A 190 2.01 -6.60 -15.42
N MET A 191 1.54 -7.21 -14.34
CA MET A 191 2.30 -8.17 -13.54
C MET A 191 2.38 -9.54 -14.20
N SER A 192 3.42 -10.32 -13.87
CA SER A 192 3.49 -11.72 -14.33
C SER A 192 2.38 -12.59 -13.72
N ASN A 193 1.99 -12.30 -12.47
CA ASN A 193 0.97 -13.04 -11.75
C ASN A 193 -0.40 -12.67 -12.32
N LEU A 194 -1.05 -13.64 -12.98
CA LEU A 194 -2.41 -13.52 -13.53
C LEU A 194 -2.58 -12.40 -14.59
N GLY A 195 -1.49 -11.77 -15.06
CA GLY A 195 -1.59 -10.58 -15.89
C GLY A 195 -2.23 -9.40 -15.19
N TYR A 196 -2.13 -9.36 -13.86
CA TYR A 196 -2.84 -8.38 -13.06
C TYR A 196 -2.36 -6.96 -13.36
N PHE A 197 -3.30 -6.04 -13.48
CA PHE A 197 -3.05 -4.60 -13.48
C PHE A 197 -4.15 -3.90 -12.67
N GLN A 198 -3.83 -2.71 -12.15
CA GLN A 198 -4.83 -1.82 -11.55
C GLN A 198 -4.54 -0.36 -11.91
N LEU A 199 -5.61 0.40 -12.14
CA LEU A 199 -5.58 1.81 -12.47
C LEU A 199 -6.66 2.54 -11.65
N LYS A 200 -6.38 3.77 -11.27
CA LYS A 200 -7.27 4.60 -10.45
C LYS A 200 -8.16 5.44 -11.36
N ALA A 201 -9.46 5.41 -11.13
CA ALA A 201 -10.44 6.11 -11.97
C ALA A 201 -11.63 6.63 -11.16
N ALA A 202 -12.16 7.78 -11.58
CA ALA A 202 -13.47 8.24 -11.14
C ALA A 202 -14.59 7.61 -12.01
N PRO A 203 -15.86 7.67 -11.58
CA PRO A 203 -16.99 7.33 -12.45
C PRO A 203 -16.93 8.07 -13.78
N GLY A 204 -17.11 7.37 -14.89
CA GLY A 204 -16.96 7.94 -16.23
C GLY A 204 -16.51 6.95 -17.29
N VAL A 205 -16.23 7.48 -18.49
CA VAL A 205 -15.73 6.71 -19.63
C VAL A 205 -14.25 7.00 -19.83
N TRP A 206 -13.47 5.93 -19.90
CA TRP A 206 -12.02 5.96 -19.99
C TRP A 206 -11.54 5.15 -21.19
N ASP A 207 -10.39 5.55 -21.75
CA ASP A 207 -9.70 4.82 -22.82
C ASP A 207 -8.40 4.23 -22.24
N LEU A 208 -8.27 2.90 -22.29
CA LEU A 208 -7.10 2.13 -21.84
C LEU A 208 -6.24 1.76 -23.06
N SER A 209 -4.99 2.18 -23.07
CA SER A 209 -4.08 1.98 -24.21
C SER A 209 -2.69 1.53 -23.78
N LEU A 210 -1.85 1.12 -24.75
CA LEU A 210 -0.45 0.83 -24.50
C LEU A 210 0.34 2.13 -24.36
N ALA A 211 1.29 2.17 -23.42
CA ALA A 211 2.19 3.31 -23.32
C ALA A 211 3.06 3.45 -24.60
N PRO A 212 3.32 4.69 -25.05
CA PRO A 212 4.30 4.96 -26.10
C PRO A 212 5.66 4.36 -25.76
N GLY A 213 6.37 3.82 -26.76
CA GLY A 213 7.68 3.19 -26.58
C GLY A 213 7.61 1.67 -26.71
N PRO A 214 8.47 0.90 -26.00
CA PRO A 214 8.61 -0.54 -26.22
C PRO A 214 7.31 -1.35 -26.16
N SER A 215 6.35 -0.93 -25.32
CA SER A 215 5.06 -1.61 -25.20
C SER A 215 4.22 -1.51 -26.47
N SER A 216 4.06 -0.32 -27.04
CA SER A 216 3.29 -0.10 -28.27
C SER A 216 4.05 -0.44 -29.56
N GLU A 217 5.39 -0.46 -29.50
CA GLU A 217 6.26 -0.96 -30.57
C GLU A 217 6.20 -2.49 -30.70
N VAL A 218 6.24 -3.22 -29.57
CA VAL A 218 6.29 -4.69 -29.57
C VAL A 218 4.90 -5.32 -29.61
N PHE A 219 3.92 -4.72 -28.94
CA PHE A 219 2.56 -5.26 -28.86
C PHE A 219 1.54 -4.38 -29.56
N THR A 220 0.42 -5.00 -29.93
CA THR A 220 -0.83 -4.34 -30.29
C THR A 220 -1.93 -4.88 -29.37
N LEU A 221 -2.89 -4.04 -28.99
CA LEU A 221 -4.07 -4.53 -28.29
C LEU A 221 -5.00 -5.20 -29.29
N ARG A 222 -5.62 -6.28 -28.85
CA ARG A 222 -6.58 -7.05 -29.62
C ARG A 222 -7.93 -7.02 -28.95
N THR A 223 -8.97 -7.09 -29.75
CA THR A 223 -10.33 -7.23 -29.26
C THR A 223 -11.14 -8.16 -30.14
N ALA A 224 -12.20 -8.75 -29.58
CA ALA A 224 -13.14 -9.60 -30.29
C ALA A 224 -14.55 -9.02 -30.15
N PRO A 225 -15.47 -9.23 -31.11
CA PRO A 225 -16.86 -8.77 -31.00
C PRO A 225 -17.56 -9.21 -29.71
N ALA A 226 -17.31 -10.46 -29.27
CA ALA A 226 -17.86 -10.99 -28.02
C ALA A 226 -17.31 -10.26 -26.77
N LEU A 227 -16.03 -9.87 -26.81
CA LEU A 227 -15.39 -9.12 -25.72
C LEU A 227 -15.89 -7.67 -25.69
N LEU A 228 -16.07 -7.05 -26.86
CA LEU A 228 -16.72 -5.73 -27.00
C LEU A 228 -18.14 -5.75 -26.45
N ALA A 229 -18.93 -6.76 -26.81
CA ALA A 229 -20.31 -6.91 -26.35
C ALA A 229 -20.38 -7.08 -24.82
N ALA A 230 -19.36 -7.68 -24.21
CA ALA A 230 -19.21 -7.79 -22.77
C ALA A 230 -18.62 -6.53 -22.10
N GLY A 231 -18.34 -5.46 -22.85
CA GLY A 231 -17.65 -4.26 -22.34
C GLY A 231 -16.26 -4.55 -21.79
N HIS A 232 -15.59 -5.57 -22.34
CA HIS A 232 -14.34 -6.15 -21.85
C HIS A 232 -14.39 -6.68 -20.40
N SER A 233 -15.58 -6.83 -19.80
CA SER A 233 -15.71 -7.37 -18.44
C SER A 233 -15.28 -8.83 -18.38
N THR A 234 -14.26 -9.13 -17.59
CA THR A 234 -13.80 -10.51 -17.37
C THR A 234 -14.92 -11.38 -16.81
N ARG A 235 -15.72 -10.81 -15.89
CA ARG A 235 -16.82 -11.52 -15.23
C ARG A 235 -17.92 -11.87 -16.23
N ALA A 236 -18.34 -10.93 -17.06
CA ALA A 236 -19.35 -11.18 -18.07
C ALA A 236 -18.84 -12.18 -19.13
N PHE A 237 -17.59 -12.01 -19.58
CA PHE A 237 -17.01 -12.84 -20.63
C PHE A 237 -16.79 -14.29 -20.18
N ARG A 238 -16.11 -14.49 -19.04
CA ARG A 238 -15.82 -15.84 -18.51
C ARG A 238 -17.05 -16.51 -17.90
N GLY A 239 -17.98 -15.73 -17.31
CA GLY A 239 -19.24 -16.23 -16.78
C GLY A 239 -20.15 -16.86 -17.83
N GLY A 240 -20.03 -16.42 -19.10
CA GLY A 240 -20.71 -17.04 -20.24
C GLY A 240 -20.00 -18.27 -20.82
N MET A 241 -18.89 -18.75 -20.23
CA MET A 241 -18.01 -19.80 -20.78
C MET A 241 -17.58 -19.54 -22.23
N GLN A 242 -17.52 -18.26 -22.64
CA GLN A 242 -17.17 -17.90 -24.00
C GLN A 242 -15.68 -18.09 -24.24
N ARG A 243 -15.33 -18.69 -25.38
CA ARG A 243 -13.94 -18.80 -25.83
C ARG A 243 -13.67 -17.75 -26.88
N ILE A 244 -12.49 -17.13 -26.79
CA ILE A 244 -12.00 -16.23 -27.82
C ILE A 244 -11.52 -17.10 -28.99
N ASP A 245 -12.15 -16.93 -30.15
CA ASP A 245 -11.60 -17.44 -31.41
C ASP A 245 -10.53 -16.45 -31.92
N PRO A 246 -9.24 -16.85 -31.97
CA PRO A 246 -8.18 -15.98 -32.46
C PRO A 246 -8.43 -15.42 -33.87
N ALA A 247 -9.21 -16.12 -34.70
CA ALA A 247 -9.56 -15.66 -36.05
C ALA A 247 -10.48 -14.43 -36.06
N THR A 248 -11.18 -14.15 -34.95
CA THR A 248 -12.13 -13.02 -34.82
C THR A 248 -11.52 -11.76 -34.21
N LEU A 249 -10.21 -11.80 -33.91
CA LEU A 249 -9.53 -10.69 -33.25
C LEU A 249 -9.24 -9.55 -34.21
N ASN A 250 -9.61 -8.34 -33.82
CA ASN A 250 -9.27 -7.09 -34.49
C ASN A 250 -8.26 -6.29 -33.67
N ASP A 251 -7.45 -5.47 -34.34
CA ASP A 251 -6.57 -4.52 -33.66
C ASP A 251 -7.39 -3.40 -33.00
N ALA A 252 -6.96 -2.97 -31.82
CA ALA A 252 -7.53 -1.85 -31.09
C ALA A 252 -6.42 -0.89 -30.68
N ALA A 253 -6.58 0.41 -30.95
CA ALA A 253 -5.65 1.42 -30.44
C ALA A 253 -5.82 1.65 -28.93
N ALA A 254 -7.08 1.57 -28.46
CA ALA A 254 -7.44 1.64 -27.06
C ALA A 254 -8.70 0.80 -26.79
N VAL A 255 -8.86 0.36 -25.55
CA VAL A 255 -10.03 -0.32 -25.02
C VAL A 255 -10.84 0.68 -24.20
N ARG A 256 -12.10 0.90 -24.59
CA ARG A 256 -13.00 1.78 -23.84
C ARG A 256 -13.55 1.06 -22.61
N VAL A 257 -13.39 1.67 -21.45
CA VAL A 257 -13.83 1.16 -20.16
C VAL A 257 -14.80 2.15 -19.52
N THR A 258 -15.92 1.67 -18.99
CA THR A 258 -16.89 2.51 -18.28
C THR A 258 -16.89 2.16 -16.80
N MET A 259 -16.61 3.15 -15.96
CA MET A 259 -16.72 3.08 -14.51
C MET A 259 -18.10 3.59 -14.11
N ALA A 260 -19.04 2.67 -13.84
CA ALA A 260 -20.44 3.00 -13.53
C ALA A 260 -20.95 2.41 -12.20
N ASP A 261 -20.11 1.64 -11.49
CA ASP A 261 -20.48 0.93 -10.27
C ASP A 261 -19.36 1.05 -9.22
N PHE A 262 -19.75 1.08 -7.95
CA PHE A 262 -18.85 1.02 -6.80
C PHE A 262 -18.10 -0.31 -6.69
N THR A 263 -18.48 -1.34 -7.44
CA THR A 263 -17.70 -2.59 -7.54
C THR A 263 -16.43 -2.45 -8.39
N GLY A 264 -16.19 -1.27 -8.98
CA GLY A 264 -15.08 -1.03 -9.89
C GLY A 264 -15.32 -1.62 -11.27
N ALA A 265 -14.26 -1.77 -12.06
CA ALA A 265 -14.31 -2.48 -13.33
C ALA A 265 -13.25 -3.58 -13.35
N ASN A 266 -13.62 -4.79 -13.78
CA ASN A 266 -12.67 -5.90 -13.96
C ASN A 266 -12.57 -6.28 -15.44
N ILE A 267 -11.41 -6.02 -16.04
CA ILE A 267 -11.21 -5.98 -17.48
C ILE A 267 -10.30 -7.12 -17.96
N LEU A 268 -10.73 -7.83 -19.01
CA LEU A 268 -9.87 -8.75 -19.75
C LEU A 268 -9.24 -7.99 -20.92
N LEU A 269 -7.92 -7.86 -20.87
CA LEU A 269 -7.13 -7.21 -21.92
C LEU A 269 -6.40 -8.29 -22.73
N LEU A 270 -6.46 -8.18 -24.06
CA LEU A 270 -5.72 -9.05 -24.95
C LEU A 270 -4.64 -8.24 -25.64
N ALA A 271 -3.39 -8.69 -25.52
CA ALA A 271 -2.26 -8.14 -26.26
C ALA A 271 -1.76 -9.19 -27.24
N GLN A 272 -1.17 -8.77 -28.34
CA GLN A 272 -0.49 -9.67 -29.26
C GLN A 272 0.82 -9.04 -29.70
N LYS A 273 1.90 -9.82 -29.65
CA LYS A 273 3.19 -9.38 -30.20
C LYS A 273 3.05 -9.17 -31.71
N ARG A 274 3.63 -8.08 -32.21
CA ARG A 274 3.69 -7.86 -33.65
C ARG A 274 4.62 -8.90 -34.30
N PRO A 275 4.29 -9.39 -35.51
CA PRO A 275 5.11 -10.39 -36.21
C PRO A 275 6.58 -9.95 -36.34
N GLY A 276 7.52 -10.85 -36.09
CA GLY A 276 8.97 -10.60 -36.23
C GLY A 276 9.64 -9.94 -35.02
N LEU A 277 8.91 -9.57 -33.97
CA LEU A 277 9.46 -8.97 -32.74
C LEU A 277 9.59 -9.96 -31.58
N GLU A 278 9.54 -11.26 -31.88
CA GLU A 278 9.63 -12.33 -30.88
C GLU A 278 10.96 -12.32 -30.09
N SER A 279 12.03 -11.81 -30.72
CA SER A 279 13.37 -11.62 -30.13
C SER A 279 13.69 -10.18 -29.72
N TRP A 280 12.76 -9.23 -29.86
CA TRP A 280 13.00 -7.82 -29.55
C TRP A 280 12.82 -7.56 -28.04
N TRP A 281 13.81 -7.96 -27.26
CA TRP A 281 13.96 -7.56 -25.86
C TRP A 281 15.42 -7.22 -25.56
N SER A 282 15.93 -6.18 -26.22
CA SER A 282 17.27 -5.63 -25.95
C SER A 282 17.37 -4.11 -26.09
N GLY A 283 16.25 -3.40 -26.27
CA GLY A 283 16.22 -1.94 -26.35
C GLY A 283 15.96 -1.31 -24.98
N GLY A 284 17.00 -0.74 -24.35
CA GLY A 284 16.82 0.12 -23.19
C GLY A 284 16.26 1.47 -23.62
N GLU A 285 15.21 1.95 -22.95
CA GLU A 285 14.88 3.37 -23.00
C GLU A 285 16.10 4.17 -22.56
N LYS A 286 16.51 5.13 -23.41
CA LYS A 286 17.39 6.20 -22.97
C LYS A 286 16.57 7.07 -22.01
N GLY A 287 16.71 6.81 -20.72
CA GLY A 287 16.26 7.73 -19.70
C GLY A 287 16.94 9.07 -19.95
N ASP A 288 16.15 10.12 -20.15
CA ASP A 288 16.67 11.48 -20.16
C ASP A 288 17.25 11.76 -18.78
N ALA A 289 18.55 12.06 -18.71
CA ALA A 289 19.25 12.17 -17.43
C ALA A 289 18.80 13.44 -16.70
N SER A 290 17.73 13.34 -15.92
CA SER A 290 17.38 14.40 -14.97
C SER A 290 18.43 14.41 -13.85
N GLU A 291 18.74 15.58 -13.30
CA GLU A 291 19.65 15.71 -12.15
C GLU A 291 18.89 15.59 -10.80
N THR A 292 17.63 15.15 -10.83
CA THR A 292 16.73 15.09 -9.67
C THR A 292 16.85 13.80 -8.88
N VAL A 293 17.15 13.94 -7.60
CA VAL A 293 17.20 12.88 -6.61
C VAL A 293 15.82 12.37 -6.24
N HIS A 294 15.57 11.07 -6.39
CA HIS A 294 14.31 10.48 -5.91
C HIS A 294 14.50 9.74 -4.58
N VAL A 295 13.81 10.19 -3.54
CA VAL A 295 13.81 9.53 -2.22
C VAL A 295 12.39 9.11 -1.89
N PHE A 296 12.16 7.81 -1.70
CA PHE A 296 10.89 7.29 -1.20
C PHE A 296 10.95 7.07 0.30
N SER A 297 9.91 7.48 1.01
CA SER A 297 9.72 7.13 2.40
C SER A 297 8.24 6.96 2.70
N LEU A 298 7.97 6.22 3.77
CA LEU A 298 6.65 6.14 4.36
C LEU A 298 6.78 6.41 5.86
N ALA A 299 5.74 6.99 6.42
CA ALA A 299 5.63 7.17 7.85
C ALA A 299 4.18 6.95 8.26
N HIS A 300 4.02 6.71 9.55
CA HIS A 300 2.76 6.45 10.21
C HIS A 300 2.88 7.07 11.61
N LEU A 301 3.39 6.34 12.62
CA LEU A 301 3.76 6.88 13.94
C LEU A 301 4.87 7.96 13.98
N TYR A 302 5.61 8.14 12.89
CA TYR A 302 6.91 8.80 12.90
C TYR A 302 6.99 9.97 11.91
N GLU A 303 5.87 10.62 11.61
CA GLU A 303 5.84 11.79 10.71
C GLU A 303 6.77 12.91 11.16
N ARG A 304 6.89 13.14 12.47
CA ARG A 304 7.89 14.06 13.04
C ARG A 304 9.32 13.69 12.66
N PHE A 305 9.69 12.40 12.74
CA PHE A 305 11.01 11.94 12.29
C PHE A 305 11.14 12.03 10.77
N LEU A 306 10.04 11.84 10.04
CA LEU A 306 10.03 12.00 8.59
C LEU A 306 10.39 13.43 8.21
N LYS A 307 9.79 14.45 8.85
CA LYS A 307 10.14 15.88 8.65
C LYS A 307 11.63 16.13 8.88
N ILE A 308 12.18 15.59 9.96
CA ILE A 308 13.61 15.68 10.28
C ILE A 308 14.47 14.99 9.21
N MET A 309 14.05 13.82 8.73
CA MET A 309 14.73 13.09 7.65
C MET A 309 14.79 13.94 6.38
N LEU A 310 13.67 14.53 5.95
CA LEU A 310 13.61 15.42 4.77
C LEU A 310 14.62 16.57 4.87
N GLN A 311 14.60 17.29 6.00
CA GLN A 311 15.53 18.38 6.27
C GLN A 311 16.99 17.90 6.24
N SER A 312 17.27 16.75 6.85
CA SER A 312 18.63 16.20 6.92
C SER A 312 19.20 15.83 5.55
N VAL A 313 18.34 15.36 4.63
CA VAL A 313 18.71 15.06 3.24
C VAL A 313 19.01 16.36 2.49
N LEU A 314 18.12 17.35 2.58
CA LEU A 314 18.26 18.63 1.88
C LEU A 314 19.51 19.40 2.32
N GLN A 315 19.87 19.35 3.61
CA GLN A 315 21.11 19.97 4.11
C GLN A 315 22.39 19.30 3.61
N ARG A 316 22.32 18.06 3.13
CA ARG A 316 23.49 17.27 2.71
C ARG A 316 23.67 17.18 1.20
N THR A 317 22.67 17.53 0.41
CA THR A 317 22.73 17.47 -1.05
C THR A 317 22.63 18.86 -1.67
N LYS A 318 23.38 19.07 -2.74
CA LYS A 318 23.24 20.26 -3.59
C LYS A 318 22.28 20.03 -4.75
N ARG A 319 21.92 18.77 -5.03
CA ARG A 319 21.08 18.38 -6.17
C ARG A 319 19.60 18.61 -5.86
N HIS A 320 18.81 18.71 -6.92
CA HIS A 320 17.37 18.85 -6.78
C HIS A 320 16.78 17.55 -6.21
N VAL A 321 15.81 17.61 -5.29
CA VAL A 321 15.25 16.42 -4.64
C VAL A 321 13.75 16.35 -4.86
N LYS A 322 13.27 15.17 -5.23
CA LYS A 322 11.87 14.78 -5.27
C LYS A 322 11.60 13.68 -4.24
N PHE A 323 10.79 13.99 -3.24
CA PHE A 323 10.35 13.02 -2.25
C PHE A 323 9.07 12.31 -2.69
N TRP A 324 9.03 10.99 -2.56
CA TRP A 324 7.85 10.18 -2.79
C TRP A 324 7.32 9.66 -1.47
N PHE A 325 6.02 9.81 -1.24
CA PHE A 325 5.38 9.31 -0.03
C PHE A 325 4.21 8.39 -0.34
N LEU A 326 4.06 7.33 0.47
CA LEU A 326 2.90 6.45 0.40
C LEU A 326 1.72 7.09 1.12
N LYS A 327 0.78 7.63 0.35
CA LYS A 327 -0.35 8.45 0.84
C LYS A 327 -1.24 7.70 1.84
N ASN A 328 -1.40 6.38 1.68
CA ASN A 328 -2.30 5.54 2.49
C ASN A 328 -2.03 5.58 3.99
N PHE A 329 -0.81 5.95 4.40
CA PHE A 329 -0.37 5.88 5.80
C PHE A 329 -0.02 7.23 6.40
N LEU A 330 -0.17 8.32 5.63
CA LEU A 330 0.09 9.67 6.11
C LEU A 330 -1.18 10.30 6.67
N SER A 331 -1.01 11.11 7.70
CA SER A 331 -2.06 11.92 8.30
C SER A 331 -2.44 13.09 7.39
N PRO A 332 -3.71 13.56 7.44
CA PRO A 332 -4.12 14.76 6.71
C PRO A 332 -3.27 15.98 7.09
N ALA A 333 -2.88 16.09 8.37
CA ALA A 333 -2.04 17.18 8.88
C ALA A 333 -0.65 17.18 8.23
N PHE A 334 0.01 16.02 8.12
CA PHE A 334 1.30 15.95 7.44
C PHE A 334 1.18 16.29 5.96
N ILE A 335 0.19 15.72 5.26
CA ILE A 335 -0.05 16.00 3.84
C ILE A 335 -0.29 17.51 3.63
N GLY A 336 -1.11 18.13 4.47
CA GLY A 336 -1.41 19.56 4.44
C GLY A 336 -0.17 20.46 4.64
N SER A 337 0.81 20.01 5.42
CA SER A 337 2.07 20.74 5.66
C SER A 337 3.12 20.60 4.55
N LEU A 338 2.97 19.64 3.61
CA LEU A 338 3.97 19.41 2.55
C LEU A 338 4.23 20.63 1.65
N PRO A 339 3.22 21.41 1.20
CA PRO A 339 3.45 22.60 0.39
C PRO A 339 4.32 23.66 1.09
N ALA A 340 4.06 23.98 2.36
CA ALA A 340 4.87 24.96 3.07
C ALA A 340 6.25 24.41 3.42
N MET A 341 6.36 23.13 3.80
CA MET A 341 7.67 22.50 3.98
C MET A 341 8.49 22.55 2.68
N ALA A 342 7.88 22.27 1.53
CA ALA A 342 8.53 22.37 0.23
C ALA A 342 9.05 23.78 -0.04
N ALA A 343 8.24 24.82 0.23
CA ALA A 343 8.64 26.21 0.05
C ALA A 343 9.71 26.67 1.07
N ALA A 344 9.53 26.35 2.35
CA ALA A 344 10.37 26.84 3.45
C ALA A 344 11.74 26.14 3.52
N LEU A 345 11.81 24.86 3.16
CA LEU A 345 13.05 24.08 3.17
C LEU A 345 13.81 24.16 1.83
N GLY A 346 13.43 25.11 0.96
CA GLY A 346 14.13 25.38 -0.28
C GLY A 346 15.58 25.79 -0.06
N ILE A 347 16.45 25.38 -0.97
CA ILE A 347 17.88 25.70 -0.91
C ILE A 347 18.12 27.00 -1.67
N GLU A 348 18.72 28.02 -1.03
CA GLU A 348 19.18 29.22 -1.73
C GLU A 348 20.27 28.85 -2.75
N ARG A 349 20.01 29.13 -4.04
CA ARG A 349 20.94 28.86 -5.14
C ARG A 349 21.29 30.16 -5.86
N GLY A 350 22.23 30.93 -5.30
CA GLY A 350 22.71 32.17 -5.96
C GLY A 350 21.63 33.25 -6.08
N ARG A 351 21.89 34.28 -6.91
CA ARG A 351 21.04 35.47 -7.04
C ARG A 351 19.68 35.13 -7.68
N GLY A 352 18.69 34.81 -6.84
CA GLY A 352 17.27 34.86 -7.19
C GLY A 352 16.52 33.56 -6.92
N HIS A 353 15.88 33.50 -5.74
CA HIS A 353 14.82 32.58 -5.28
C HIS A 353 15.25 31.15 -4.91
N ALA A 354 14.95 30.75 -3.67
CA ALA A 354 15.09 29.38 -3.21
C ALA A 354 14.11 28.48 -3.97
N LEU A 355 14.60 27.47 -4.68
CA LEU A 355 13.74 26.42 -5.22
C LEU A 355 13.47 25.41 -4.10
N GLY A 356 12.18 25.24 -3.77
CA GLY A 356 11.70 24.19 -2.88
C GLY A 356 11.98 22.79 -3.40
N PHE A 357 11.85 21.77 -2.54
CA PHE A 357 11.90 20.38 -2.99
C PHE A 357 10.60 19.98 -3.70
N GLU A 358 10.67 19.06 -4.66
CA GLU A 358 9.48 18.45 -5.25
C GLU A 358 8.98 17.30 -4.38
N TYR A 359 7.69 17.00 -4.45
CA TYR A 359 7.16 15.78 -3.87
C TYR A 359 6.07 15.14 -4.72
N GLY A 360 5.84 13.85 -4.50
CA GLY A 360 4.77 13.08 -5.12
C GLY A 360 4.13 12.13 -4.11
N LEU A 361 2.80 12.08 -4.13
CA LEU A 361 2.03 11.15 -3.32
C LEU A 361 1.68 9.94 -4.18
N VAL A 362 2.22 8.78 -3.83
CA VAL A 362 1.90 7.52 -4.48
C VAL A 362 0.95 6.70 -3.62
N GLN A 363 0.15 5.89 -4.29
CA GLN A 363 -0.85 5.05 -3.66
C GLN A 363 -1.16 3.88 -4.58
N TYR A 364 -1.22 2.69 -3.98
CA TYR A 364 -1.48 1.42 -4.65
C TYR A 364 -2.35 0.57 -3.73
N GLN A 365 -3.33 -0.16 -4.27
CA GLN A 365 -4.16 -1.04 -3.46
C GLN A 365 -3.55 -2.45 -3.40
N TRP A 366 -3.64 -3.10 -2.23
CA TRP A 366 -3.19 -4.48 -2.08
C TRP A 366 -4.02 -5.42 -2.97
N PRO A 367 -3.43 -6.14 -3.94
CA PRO A 367 -4.19 -6.98 -4.86
C PRO A 367 -4.92 -8.12 -4.15
N SER A 368 -6.13 -8.43 -4.60
CA SER A 368 -6.99 -9.44 -3.96
C SER A 368 -6.46 -10.86 -4.02
N TRP A 369 -5.67 -11.17 -5.05
CA TRP A 369 -5.04 -12.48 -5.23
C TRP A 369 -3.79 -12.68 -4.36
N LEU A 370 -3.21 -11.60 -3.83
CA LEU A 370 -2.01 -11.65 -3.01
C LEU A 370 -2.42 -11.77 -1.55
N HIS A 371 -1.89 -12.77 -0.83
CA HIS A 371 -2.23 -13.01 0.57
C HIS A 371 -2.16 -11.71 1.42
N LYS A 372 -3.26 -11.34 2.08
CA LYS A 372 -3.36 -10.07 2.82
C LYS A 372 -2.76 -10.19 4.22
N GLN A 373 -2.26 -9.07 4.73
CA GLN A 373 -1.88 -8.94 6.13
C GLN A 373 -2.99 -8.22 6.90
N THR A 374 -3.20 -8.62 8.14
CA THR A 374 -4.17 -7.98 9.05
C THR A 374 -3.52 -6.96 9.98
N ASP A 375 -2.24 -7.13 10.29
CA ASP A 375 -1.46 -6.22 11.11
C ASP A 375 -0.94 -5.03 10.28
N LYS A 376 -1.19 -3.80 10.75
CA LYS A 376 -0.87 -2.58 9.99
C LYS A 376 0.63 -2.42 9.76
N GLN A 377 1.47 -2.82 10.73
CA GLN A 377 2.92 -2.76 10.59
C GLN A 377 3.43 -3.72 9.50
N ARG A 378 2.89 -4.95 9.44
CA ARG A 378 3.20 -5.92 8.38
C ARG A 378 2.70 -5.46 7.01
N ILE A 379 1.53 -4.82 6.94
CA ILE A 379 1.05 -4.20 5.69
C ILE A 379 2.06 -3.15 5.22
N ILE A 380 2.49 -2.23 6.10
CA ILE A 380 3.48 -1.19 5.79
C ILE A 380 4.79 -1.80 5.29
N TRP A 381 5.30 -2.85 5.95
CA TRP A 381 6.50 -3.57 5.49
C TRP A 381 6.33 -4.18 4.11
N GLY A 382 5.15 -4.74 3.81
CA GLY A 382 4.81 -5.23 2.47
C GLY A 382 4.92 -4.12 1.42
N TYR A 383 4.37 -2.94 1.69
CA TYR A 383 4.44 -1.81 0.75
C TYR A 383 5.86 -1.30 0.48
N LYS A 384 6.81 -1.47 1.43
CA LYS A 384 8.22 -1.10 1.20
C LYS A 384 8.91 -1.93 0.13
N ILE A 385 8.45 -3.17 -0.12
CA ILE A 385 9.17 -4.14 -0.96
C ILE A 385 8.33 -4.68 -2.11
N LEU A 386 7.06 -5.02 -1.89
CA LEU A 386 6.25 -5.82 -2.82
C LEU A 386 5.77 -5.06 -4.06
N PHE A 387 5.71 -3.72 -4.00
CA PHE A 387 5.05 -2.91 -5.03
C PHE A 387 5.98 -1.83 -5.64
N LEU A 388 7.28 -1.95 -5.42
CA LEU A 388 8.28 -0.99 -5.91
C LEU A 388 8.25 -0.80 -7.44
N ASP A 389 7.89 -1.82 -8.20
CA ASP A 389 7.77 -1.76 -9.65
C ASP A 389 6.54 -0.99 -10.13
N VAL A 390 5.41 -1.08 -9.41
CA VAL A 390 4.09 -0.60 -9.87
C VAL A 390 3.56 0.63 -9.16
N MET A 391 4.10 0.97 -7.97
CA MET A 391 3.60 2.08 -7.17
C MET A 391 4.07 3.45 -7.69
N PHE A 392 5.26 3.48 -8.31
CA PHE A 392 5.81 4.69 -8.91
C PHE A 392 5.39 4.80 -10.38
N PRO A 393 5.13 6.01 -10.88
CA PRO A 393 4.91 6.24 -12.31
C PRO A 393 6.02 5.66 -13.19
N LEU A 394 5.70 5.39 -14.45
CA LEU A 394 6.68 4.99 -15.46
C LEU A 394 7.73 6.10 -15.70
N SER A 395 7.32 7.36 -15.54
CA SER A 395 8.16 8.55 -15.72
C SER A 395 9.13 8.85 -14.58
N VAL A 396 9.26 7.98 -13.56
CA VAL A 396 10.35 8.10 -12.59
C VAL A 396 11.64 7.73 -13.28
N VAL A 397 12.29 8.75 -13.85
CA VAL A 397 13.53 8.62 -14.61
C VAL A 397 14.71 8.51 -13.65
N ASN A 398 15.70 7.71 -14.03
CA ASN A 398 16.98 7.69 -13.34
C ASN A 398 17.60 9.09 -13.33
N ALA A 399 17.73 9.68 -12.13
CA ALA A 399 18.17 11.04 -11.96
C ALA A 399 18.96 11.25 -10.65
N ASP A 400 20.12 11.89 -10.79
CA ASP A 400 21.35 11.61 -10.05
C ASP A 400 21.37 12.01 -8.53
N VAL A 401 21.82 11.16 -7.57
CA VAL A 401 21.96 11.41 -6.09
C VAL A 401 23.32 11.08 -5.46
N GLY A 402 24.23 12.05 -5.47
CA GLY A 402 25.62 11.91 -5.03
C GLY A 402 26.20 10.50 -5.21
N GLU A 403 27.01 10.09 -4.26
CA GLU A 403 27.70 8.79 -4.30
C GLU A 403 26.77 7.55 -4.31
N LEU A 404 25.59 7.59 -3.65
CA LEU A 404 24.73 6.40 -3.52
C LEU A 404 23.93 6.09 -4.78
N TRP A 405 23.56 7.11 -5.54
CA TRP A 405 22.80 6.92 -6.78
C TRP A 405 23.68 6.93 -8.01
N ASP A 406 24.82 7.64 -7.98
CA ASP A 406 25.89 7.44 -8.94
C ASP A 406 26.45 5.99 -8.88
N MET A 407 26.14 5.25 -7.81
CA MET A 407 26.52 3.86 -7.63
C MET A 407 25.90 2.96 -8.71
N LYS A 408 26.76 2.54 -9.64
CA LYS A 408 26.39 1.54 -10.65
C LYS A 408 26.25 0.17 -10.00
N LEU A 409 25.03 -0.33 -9.90
CA LEU A 409 24.76 -1.67 -9.38
C LEU A 409 25.31 -2.75 -10.34
N PRO A 410 26.31 -3.55 -9.92
CA PRO A 410 27.03 -4.45 -10.80
C PRO A 410 26.18 -5.64 -11.26
N GLY A 411 26.50 -6.16 -12.45
CA GLY A 411 25.90 -7.37 -13.00
C GLY A 411 24.38 -7.34 -12.98
N ARG A 412 23.78 -8.36 -12.35
CA ARG A 412 22.33 -8.52 -12.30
C ARG A 412 21.63 -7.90 -11.08
N ALA A 413 22.37 -7.29 -10.15
CA ALA A 413 21.78 -6.64 -8.98
C ALA A 413 21.01 -5.38 -9.41
N ALA A 414 19.76 -5.26 -8.93
CA ALA A 414 18.92 -4.07 -9.08
C ALA A 414 18.53 -3.46 -7.73
N VAL A 415 18.96 -4.10 -6.63
CA VAL A 415 18.75 -3.66 -5.26
C VAL A 415 20.10 -3.59 -4.59
N ALA A 416 20.35 -2.54 -3.82
CA ALA A 416 21.50 -2.45 -2.92
C ALA A 416 21.05 -2.13 -1.50
N MET A 417 21.59 -2.85 -0.53
CA MET A 417 21.22 -2.71 0.88
C MET A 417 22.47 -2.74 1.74
N THR A 418 22.42 -2.14 2.92
CA THR A 418 23.56 -2.19 3.85
C THR A 418 23.51 -3.48 4.67
N PRO A 419 24.62 -4.25 4.74
CA PRO A 419 24.70 -5.41 5.64
C PRO A 419 24.76 -4.98 7.11
N PHE A 420 24.50 -5.91 8.02
CA PHE A 420 24.85 -5.70 9.43
C PHE A 420 26.35 -5.44 9.59
N CYS A 421 26.72 -4.47 10.43
CA CYS A 421 28.12 -4.12 10.74
C CYS A 421 28.95 -5.37 11.09
N GLN A 422 29.98 -5.66 10.31
CA GLN A 422 30.92 -6.76 10.56
C GLN A 422 32.27 -6.22 11.04
N ALA A 423 32.77 -5.15 10.43
CA ALA A 423 34.11 -4.64 10.70
C ALA A 423 34.24 -4.03 12.10
N ASP A 424 33.21 -3.31 12.54
CA ASP A 424 33.09 -2.73 13.88
C ASP A 424 31.76 -3.17 14.50
N ALA A 425 31.64 -4.47 14.76
CA ALA A 425 30.45 -5.04 15.39
C ALA A 425 30.36 -4.63 16.88
N ASN A 426 29.17 -4.25 17.35
CA ASN A 426 28.96 -4.01 18.78
C ASN A 426 29.09 -5.34 19.55
N PRO A 427 30.07 -5.49 20.46
CA PRO A 427 30.31 -6.74 21.19
C PRO A 427 29.12 -7.15 22.07
N ASP A 428 28.41 -6.19 22.66
CA ASP A 428 27.34 -6.42 23.64
C ASP A 428 26.11 -7.10 23.04
N THR A 429 25.92 -7.00 21.72
CA THR A 429 24.75 -7.51 21.01
C THR A 429 25.06 -8.64 20.03
N THR A 430 26.32 -9.08 19.94
CA THR A 430 26.73 -10.17 19.05
C THR A 430 25.92 -11.45 19.26
N GLY A 431 25.55 -11.78 20.50
CA GLY A 431 24.71 -12.94 20.83
C GLY A 431 23.29 -12.89 20.25
N PHE A 432 22.77 -11.71 19.88
CA PHE A 432 21.45 -11.54 19.27
C PHE A 432 21.46 -11.62 17.74
N ARG A 433 22.62 -11.87 17.12
CA ARG A 433 22.76 -12.03 15.66
C ARG A 433 22.21 -13.37 15.20
N PHE A 434 20.88 -13.49 15.19
CA PHE A 434 20.17 -14.71 14.81
C PHE A 434 20.54 -15.21 13.41
N PHE A 435 20.93 -14.30 12.50
CA PHE A 435 21.33 -14.63 11.14
C PHE A 435 22.71 -15.29 11.01
N ALA A 436 23.54 -15.24 12.05
CA ALA A 436 24.88 -15.83 12.05
C ALA A 436 24.86 -17.35 12.36
N GLN A 437 23.69 -17.91 12.68
CA GLN A 437 23.52 -19.31 13.05
C GLN A 437 22.22 -19.90 12.49
N GLY A 438 22.09 -21.23 12.55
CA GLY A 438 20.89 -21.97 12.15
C GLY A 438 20.45 -21.70 10.70
N TYR A 439 19.13 -21.59 10.52
CA TYR A 439 18.49 -21.49 9.20
C TYR A 439 19.09 -20.39 8.31
N TRP A 440 19.22 -19.17 8.81
CA TRP A 440 19.68 -18.04 8.00
C TRP A 440 21.13 -18.19 7.54
N ARG A 441 22.01 -18.69 8.39
CA ARG A 441 23.40 -19.00 8.02
C ARG A 441 23.45 -20.03 6.89
N ASP A 442 22.68 -21.12 7.04
CA ASP A 442 22.67 -22.23 6.09
C ASP A 442 22.02 -21.83 4.76
N HIS A 443 20.94 -21.03 4.81
CA HIS A 443 20.27 -20.49 3.62
C HIS A 443 21.11 -19.46 2.87
N LEU A 444 21.80 -18.56 3.57
CA LEU A 444 22.56 -17.48 2.93
C LEU A 444 23.87 -17.96 2.29
N GLN A 445 24.42 -19.11 2.70
CA GLN A 445 25.60 -19.73 2.09
C GLN A 445 26.78 -18.75 1.93
N GLY A 446 27.08 -18.01 3.01
CA GLY A 446 28.17 -17.02 3.06
C GLY A 446 27.80 -15.63 2.54
N ARG A 447 26.57 -15.41 2.07
CA ARG A 447 26.09 -14.06 1.73
C ARG A 447 25.74 -13.27 3.01
N PRO A 448 25.90 -11.94 3.00
CA PRO A 448 25.53 -11.11 4.15
C PRO A 448 24.02 -11.05 4.37
N TYR A 449 23.63 -10.87 5.63
CA TYR A 449 22.29 -10.49 6.01
C TYR A 449 22.16 -8.95 5.97
N HIS A 450 21.20 -8.44 5.21
CA HIS A 450 21.03 -7.01 4.92
C HIS A 450 19.89 -6.37 5.71
N ILE A 451 19.98 -5.05 5.91
CA ILE A 451 19.04 -4.24 6.68
C ILE A 451 18.13 -3.43 5.73
N SER A 452 16.82 -3.41 6.00
CA SER A 452 15.80 -2.74 5.16
C SER A 452 15.54 -1.26 5.51
N ALA A 453 16.38 -0.66 6.34
CA ALA A 453 16.26 0.74 6.77
C ALA A 453 16.68 1.73 5.66
N LEU A 454 17.73 1.39 4.90
CA LEU A 454 18.23 2.16 3.77
C LEU A 454 18.55 1.20 2.62
N PHE A 455 18.01 1.46 1.45
CA PHE A 455 18.32 0.70 0.24
C PHE A 455 18.10 1.50 -1.03
N VAL A 456 18.77 1.07 -2.10
CA VAL A 456 18.68 1.64 -3.45
C VAL A 456 17.99 0.63 -4.35
N VAL A 457 17.13 1.12 -5.25
CA VAL A 457 16.48 0.30 -6.27
C VAL A 457 16.66 0.96 -7.62
N ASP A 458 17.36 0.28 -8.54
CA ASP A 458 17.37 0.65 -9.95
C ASP A 458 16.03 0.18 -10.55
N LEU A 459 15.02 1.05 -10.55
CA LEU A 459 13.65 0.71 -10.96
C LEU A 459 13.59 0.18 -12.39
N HIS A 460 14.38 0.73 -13.32
CA HIS A 460 14.42 0.23 -14.70
C HIS A 460 14.96 -1.19 -14.76
N LYS A 461 16.06 -1.49 -14.06
CA LYS A 461 16.60 -2.85 -14.01
C LYS A 461 15.69 -3.80 -13.22
N PHE A 462 15.04 -3.31 -12.16
CA PHE A 462 14.12 -4.06 -11.31
C PHE A 462 12.86 -4.50 -12.08
N ARG A 463 12.24 -3.57 -12.82
CA ARG A 463 11.11 -3.81 -13.74
C ARG A 463 11.51 -4.74 -14.88
N ARG A 464 12.62 -4.46 -15.58
CA ARG A 464 13.09 -5.28 -16.71
C ARG A 464 13.40 -6.73 -16.33
N ARG A 465 13.82 -6.97 -15.08
CA ARG A 465 14.09 -8.32 -14.57
C ARG A 465 12.93 -8.95 -13.81
N ALA A 466 11.78 -8.28 -13.76
CA ALA A 466 10.60 -8.77 -13.07
C ALA A 466 10.85 -9.15 -11.59
N TYR A 467 11.75 -8.42 -10.90
CA TYR A 467 12.10 -8.75 -9.52
C TYR A 467 10.95 -8.47 -8.53
N GLY A 468 10.06 -7.52 -8.85
CA GLY A 468 8.84 -7.29 -8.07
C GLY A 468 7.94 -8.52 -8.05
N ASP A 469 7.77 -9.18 -9.20
CA ASP A 469 7.01 -10.43 -9.29
C ASP A 469 7.66 -11.55 -8.48
N GLN A 470 8.99 -11.69 -8.54
CA GLN A 470 9.71 -12.70 -7.76
C GLN A 470 9.48 -12.51 -6.25
N TYR A 471 9.54 -11.27 -5.76
CA TYR A 471 9.20 -10.97 -4.37
C TYR A 471 7.76 -11.33 -4.02
N ARG A 472 6.78 -11.00 -4.87
CA ARG A 472 5.37 -11.34 -4.63
C ARG A 472 5.13 -12.85 -4.63
N VAL A 473 5.81 -13.61 -5.50
CA VAL A 473 5.73 -15.09 -5.53
C VAL A 473 6.30 -15.71 -4.26
N PHE A 474 7.50 -15.30 -3.83
CA PHE A 474 8.07 -15.81 -2.59
C PHE A 474 7.22 -15.42 -1.39
N TYR A 475 6.73 -14.18 -1.36
CA TYR A 475 5.85 -13.70 -0.32
C TYR A 475 4.56 -14.52 -0.22
N ASP A 476 3.85 -14.75 -1.32
CA ASP A 476 2.59 -15.51 -1.30
C ASP A 476 2.80 -16.95 -0.81
N SER A 477 3.94 -17.55 -1.16
CA SER A 477 4.30 -18.88 -0.67
C SER A 477 4.61 -18.88 0.83
N LEU A 478 5.39 -17.91 1.31
CA LEU A 478 5.90 -17.90 2.68
C LEU A 478 4.88 -17.36 3.69
N SER A 479 4.07 -16.37 3.30
CA SER A 479 3.17 -15.65 4.20
C SER A 479 1.96 -16.45 4.68
N LYS A 480 1.74 -17.66 4.12
CA LYS A 480 0.73 -18.62 4.57
C LYS A 480 1.05 -19.20 5.94
N ASP A 481 2.33 -19.27 6.31
CA ASP A 481 2.75 -19.54 7.69
C ASP A 481 2.83 -18.21 8.46
N PRO A 482 2.00 -18.01 9.51
CA PRO A 482 2.02 -16.78 10.30
C PRO A 482 3.34 -16.54 11.04
N ASN A 483 4.17 -17.57 11.23
CA ASN A 483 5.48 -17.44 11.89
C ASN A 483 6.62 -17.11 10.92
N SER A 484 6.33 -17.13 9.62
CA SER A 484 7.30 -16.78 8.58
C SER A 484 7.43 -15.26 8.41
N LEU A 485 8.57 -14.82 7.88
CA LEU A 485 8.87 -13.42 7.58
C LEU A 485 8.62 -12.53 8.82
N SER A 486 9.38 -12.77 9.89
CA SER A 486 9.22 -12.05 11.16
C SER A 486 9.33 -10.53 10.93
N ASN A 487 10.31 -10.11 10.13
CA ASN A 487 10.41 -8.73 9.62
C ASN A 487 10.27 -8.77 8.10
N LEU A 488 9.03 -8.70 7.61
CA LEU A 488 8.70 -8.91 6.18
C LEU A 488 9.60 -8.12 5.21
N ASP A 489 9.83 -6.84 5.46
CA ASP A 489 10.59 -5.96 4.58
C ASP A 489 12.09 -6.26 4.56
N GLN A 490 12.60 -6.98 5.56
CA GLN A 490 14.01 -7.36 5.67
C GLN A 490 14.24 -8.82 5.30
N ASP A 491 13.39 -9.72 5.80
CA ASP A 491 13.53 -11.15 5.64
C ASP A 491 13.26 -11.56 4.19
N LEU A 492 12.28 -10.95 3.51
CA LEU A 492 11.94 -11.30 2.13
C LEU A 492 13.09 -11.02 1.14
N PRO A 493 13.72 -9.83 1.12
CA PRO A 493 14.92 -9.61 0.30
C PRO A 493 16.06 -10.57 0.65
N ASN A 494 16.31 -10.82 1.95
CA ASN A 494 17.38 -11.72 2.39
C ASN A 494 17.13 -13.18 1.98
N TYR A 495 15.89 -13.64 2.02
CA TYR A 495 15.51 -14.96 1.54
C TYR A 495 15.71 -15.07 0.02
N ALA A 496 15.28 -14.06 -0.71
CA ALA A 496 15.26 -14.06 -2.17
C ALA A 496 16.63 -13.80 -2.83
N GLN A 497 17.71 -13.52 -2.07
CA GLN A 497 19.02 -13.11 -2.61
C GLN A 497 19.57 -13.99 -3.73
N HIS A 498 19.29 -15.29 -3.71
CA HIS A 498 19.72 -16.24 -4.74
C HIS A 498 19.11 -15.95 -6.11
N VAL A 499 17.85 -15.48 -6.12
CA VAL A 499 17.09 -15.15 -7.32
C VAL A 499 17.12 -13.65 -7.63
N VAL A 500 16.98 -12.81 -6.60
CA VAL A 500 17.03 -11.34 -6.68
C VAL A 500 18.29 -10.86 -5.94
N PRO A 501 19.43 -10.66 -6.61
CA PRO A 501 20.68 -10.36 -5.92
C PRO A 501 20.69 -8.96 -5.33
N ILE A 502 21.23 -8.88 -4.12
CA ILE A 502 21.47 -7.65 -3.39
C ILE A 502 22.94 -7.28 -3.57
N HIS A 503 23.20 -6.04 -3.99
CA HIS A 503 24.53 -5.45 -3.89
C HIS A 503 24.73 -4.92 -2.46
N SER A 504 25.76 -5.41 -1.77
CA SER A 504 26.07 -4.95 -0.40
C SER A 504 26.69 -3.56 -0.45
N LEU A 505 26.01 -2.58 0.17
CA LEU A 505 26.54 -1.24 0.35
C LEU A 505 27.68 -1.24 1.38
N PRO A 506 28.64 -0.30 1.29
CA PRO A 506 29.60 -0.06 2.36
C PRO A 506 28.93 0.16 3.72
N GLU A 507 29.49 -0.40 4.80
CA GLU A 507 28.91 -0.33 6.16
C GLU A 507 28.69 1.11 6.66
N GLU A 508 29.52 2.06 6.21
CA GLU A 508 29.38 3.48 6.53
C GLU A 508 28.04 4.10 6.08
N TRP A 509 27.31 3.46 5.15
CA TRP A 509 26.00 3.95 4.74
C TRP A 509 24.94 3.82 5.83
N LEU A 510 25.08 2.91 6.78
CA LEU A 510 24.08 2.69 7.83
C LEU A 510 24.77 2.34 9.15
N TRP A 511 24.60 3.21 10.13
CA TRP A 511 25.05 2.94 11.49
C TRP A 511 23.85 2.83 12.43
N CYS A 512 23.88 1.85 13.33
CA CYS A 512 22.99 1.81 14.49
C CYS A 512 23.76 1.40 15.73
N GLU A 513 23.53 2.09 16.84
CA GLU A 513 24.16 1.85 18.14
C GLU A 513 24.02 0.41 18.62
N THR A 514 22.87 -0.22 18.36
CA THR A 514 22.63 -1.60 18.78
C THR A 514 23.60 -2.57 18.09
N TRP A 515 23.96 -2.34 16.82
CA TRP A 515 24.67 -3.35 16.02
C TRP A 515 26.09 -3.00 15.64
N CYS A 516 26.44 -1.72 15.69
CA CYS A 516 27.72 -1.15 15.26
C CYS A 516 28.45 -0.55 16.46
N GLY A 517 29.76 -0.68 16.51
CA GLY A 517 30.61 -0.07 17.52
C GLY A 517 30.67 1.45 17.38
N ASN A 518 31.10 2.12 18.44
CA ASN A 518 31.19 3.58 18.45
C ASN A 518 32.34 4.13 17.58
N THR A 519 33.31 3.29 17.20
CA THR A 519 34.47 3.75 16.40
C THR A 519 34.10 4.05 14.95
N SER A 520 33.07 3.40 14.42
CA SER A 520 32.51 3.63 13.08
C SER A 520 31.56 4.82 12.99
N LYS A 521 30.97 5.27 14.11
CA LYS A 521 29.96 6.35 14.15
C LYS A 521 30.40 7.65 13.45
N PRO A 522 31.64 8.17 13.60
CA PRO A 522 32.06 9.40 12.93
C PRO A 522 32.09 9.31 11.40
N ARG A 523 32.19 8.10 10.84
CA ARG A 523 32.18 7.85 9.39
C ARG A 523 30.78 7.57 8.85
N ALA A 524 29.76 7.47 9.72
CA ALA A 524 28.41 7.11 9.34
C ALA A 524 27.76 8.18 8.47
N LYS A 525 27.29 7.78 7.29
CA LYS A 525 26.53 8.60 6.35
C LYS A 525 25.06 8.69 6.77
N THR A 526 24.47 7.61 7.27
CA THR A 526 23.13 7.63 7.88
C THR A 526 23.12 6.89 9.22
N ILE A 527 22.18 7.26 10.09
CA ILE A 527 22.00 6.65 11.41
C ILE A 527 20.57 6.16 11.51
N ASP A 528 20.40 4.86 11.72
CA ASP A 528 19.11 4.26 12.08
C ASP A 528 18.96 4.20 13.60
N LEU A 529 17.80 4.64 14.08
CA LEU A 529 17.39 4.53 15.47
C LEU A 529 16.73 3.16 15.67
N CYS A 530 17.56 2.13 15.58
CA CYS A 530 17.10 0.76 15.64
C CYS A 530 16.78 0.33 17.09
N ASN A 531 15.85 -0.61 17.22
CA ASN A 531 15.44 -1.13 18.52
C ASN A 531 16.61 -1.86 19.19
N ASN A 532 16.66 -1.81 20.51
CA ASN A 532 17.70 -2.46 21.31
C ASN A 532 17.09 -3.67 22.03
N PRO A 533 17.66 -4.89 21.92
CA PRO A 533 17.15 -6.05 22.65
C PRO A 533 17.44 -5.99 24.15
N LEU A 534 18.42 -5.19 24.58
CA LEU A 534 18.85 -5.04 25.98
C LEU A 534 18.09 -3.91 26.71
N THR A 535 17.51 -2.96 25.98
CA THR A 535 16.85 -1.79 26.58
C THR A 535 15.55 -1.44 25.86
N LYS A 536 14.59 -0.82 26.57
CA LYS A 536 13.31 -0.35 26.00
C LYS A 536 13.25 1.17 25.96
N GLU A 537 14.30 1.81 25.46
CA GLU A 537 14.35 3.28 25.32
C GLU A 537 13.41 3.76 24.21
N PRO A 538 12.55 4.78 24.44
CA PRO A 538 11.75 5.38 23.39
C PRO A 538 12.60 6.06 22.31
N LYS A 539 12.17 5.99 21.03
CA LYS A 539 12.92 6.55 19.90
C LYS A 539 13.29 8.02 20.03
N LEU A 540 12.43 8.84 20.65
CA LEU A 540 12.72 10.27 20.88
C LEU A 540 13.91 10.48 21.82
N SER A 541 13.97 9.73 22.93
CA SER A 541 15.10 9.75 23.86
C SER A 541 16.38 9.29 23.17
N GLN A 542 16.28 8.19 22.41
CA GLN A 542 17.39 7.65 21.63
C GLN A 542 17.91 8.67 20.62
N ALA A 543 17.02 9.40 19.94
CA ALA A 543 17.41 10.42 18.96
C ALA A 543 18.22 11.56 19.60
N THR A 544 17.72 12.13 20.71
CA THR A 544 18.42 13.20 21.43
C THR A 544 19.77 12.73 21.96
N ARG A 545 19.87 11.49 22.45
CA ARG A 545 21.12 10.95 23.00
C ARG A 545 22.14 10.56 21.92
N VAL A 546 21.68 9.88 20.85
CA VAL A 546 22.57 9.33 19.81
C VAL A 546 22.98 10.40 18.81
N ILE A 547 22.06 11.24 18.36
CA ILE A 547 22.31 12.26 17.33
C ILE A 547 22.69 13.61 17.98
N GLY A 548 22.26 13.87 19.22
CA GLY A 548 22.66 15.05 19.98
C GLY A 548 22.00 16.34 19.48
N GLU A 549 22.74 17.43 19.60
CA GLU A 549 22.29 18.80 19.26
C GLU A 549 21.77 18.93 17.83
N ARG A 550 22.32 18.15 16.88
CA ARG A 550 21.86 18.17 15.49
C ARG A 550 20.40 17.75 15.36
N TRP A 551 19.94 16.78 16.15
CA TRP A 551 18.54 16.36 16.11
C TRP A 551 17.64 17.46 16.69
N SER A 552 18.02 18.04 17.83
CA SER A 552 17.26 19.12 18.46
C SER A 552 17.13 20.36 17.57
N ALA A 553 18.18 20.70 16.80
CA ALA A 553 18.14 21.80 15.85
C ALA A 553 17.15 21.54 14.69
N LEU A 554 17.18 20.35 14.10
CA LEU A 554 16.25 19.97 13.02
C LEU A 554 14.80 19.88 13.53
N ASP A 555 14.61 19.36 14.74
CA ASP A 555 13.31 19.27 15.38
C ASP A 555 12.70 20.66 15.66
N ALA A 556 13.52 21.63 16.08
CA ALA A 556 13.08 23.01 16.28
C ALA A 556 12.63 23.67 14.97
N VAL A 557 13.36 23.45 13.86
CA VAL A 557 12.96 23.95 12.54
C VAL A 557 11.64 23.32 12.08
N ALA A 558 11.47 21.99 12.28
CA ALA A 558 10.23 21.31 11.93
C ALA A 558 9.01 21.90 12.66
N LYS A 559 9.16 22.14 13.97
CA LYS A 559 8.11 22.78 14.80
C LYS A 559 7.80 24.21 14.37
N GLY A 560 8.82 25.01 14.08
CA GLY A 560 8.64 26.39 13.63
C GLY A 560 7.82 26.51 12.34
N ILE A 561 7.97 25.54 11.42
CA ILE A 561 7.16 25.49 10.19
C ILE A 561 5.69 25.16 10.53
N GLU A 562 5.43 24.21 11.42
CA GLU A 562 4.07 23.84 11.85
C GLU A 562 3.35 24.97 12.60
N GLU A 563 4.07 25.68 13.47
CA GLU A 563 3.54 26.81 14.23
C GLU A 563 3.18 27.99 13.32
N ALA A 564 3.93 28.22 12.25
CA ALA A 564 3.64 29.26 11.26
C ALA A 564 2.39 28.95 10.40
N GLU A 565 2.00 27.68 10.27
CA GLU A 565 0.81 27.24 9.51
C GLU A 565 -0.47 27.18 10.35
N SER A 566 -0.35 27.14 11.67
CA SER A 566 -1.51 27.06 12.56
C SER A 566 -2.21 28.44 12.59
N PRO A 567 -3.45 28.59 12.08
CA PRO A 567 -4.18 29.85 12.25
C PRO A 567 -4.32 30.11 13.75
N ALA A 568 -4.06 31.35 14.17
CA ALA A 568 -4.31 31.78 15.54
C ALA A 568 -5.72 31.33 15.94
N GLN A 569 -5.82 30.42 16.92
CA GLN A 569 -7.10 30.08 17.51
C GLN A 569 -7.75 31.38 17.99
N PRO A 570 -9.03 31.66 17.66
CA PRO A 570 -9.71 32.80 18.24
C PRO A 570 -9.61 32.69 19.76
N SER A 571 -9.27 33.81 20.40
CA SER A 571 -9.09 33.90 21.85
C SER A 571 -10.32 33.33 22.57
N ARG A 572 -10.06 32.67 23.69
CA ARG A 572 -11.02 32.01 24.60
C ARG A 572 -12.19 32.88 25.11
N ASP A 573 -12.29 34.13 24.68
CA ASP A 573 -13.30 35.11 25.11
C ASP A 573 -14.43 35.33 24.09
N GLU A 574 -14.49 34.57 22.98
CA GLU A 574 -15.60 34.64 22.00
C GLU A 574 -16.28 33.28 21.73
N LEU A 575 -16.61 32.53 22.79
CA LEU A 575 -17.60 31.44 22.74
C LEU A 575 -18.56 31.50 23.92
#